data_AF-A0A9E3C9S8-F1
#
_entry.id   AF-A0A9E3C9S8-F1
#
_cell.length_a   1.000
_cell.length_b   1.000
_cell.length_c   1.000
_cell.angle_alpha   90.00
_cell.angle_beta   90.00
_cell.angle_gamma   90.00
#
_symmetry.space_group_name_H-M   'P 1'
#
loop_
_entity.id
_entity.type
_entity.pdbx_description
1 polymer ?
#
loop_
_entity_poly.entity_id
_entity_poly.type
_entity_poly.pdbx_seq_one_letter_code
_entity_poly.pdbx_strand_id
1 'polypeptide(L)' 'MNTILETNAAVESVREAFDGSSDRPRPEWVRGTCPQCGAELVSNCYYVGGKGYLVTWDCWASLGKDPTCNYRKVL' A
#
# COMPACT_ATOMS: atom_id res chain seq x y z
N MET A 1 -14.16 29.95 13.80
CA MET A 1 -12.76 29.55 13.54
C MET A 1 -12.69 28.04 13.72
N ASN A 2 -12.84 27.27 12.63
CA ASN A 2 -12.65 25.82 12.65
C ASN A 2 -11.30 25.54 12.00
N THR A 3 -10.28 25.40 12.83
CA THR A 3 -8.94 24.97 12.40
C THR A 3 -9.04 23.50 12.05
N ILE A 4 -9.30 23.20 10.78
CA ILE A 4 -9.14 21.86 10.23
C ILE A 4 -7.67 21.51 10.46
N LEU A 5 -7.41 20.48 11.27
CA LEU A 5 -6.08 19.90 11.43
C LEU A 5 -5.66 19.28 10.09
N GLU A 6 -5.11 20.10 9.20
CA GLU A 6 -4.21 19.67 8.14
C GLU A 6 -2.91 19.21 8.79
N THR A 7 -2.92 18.02 9.40
CA THR A 7 -1.65 17.39 9.77
C THR A 7 -1.13 16.70 8.53
N ASN A 8 -0.26 17.42 7.82
CA ASN A 8 0.69 16.93 6.82
C ASN A 8 1.62 15.87 7.43
N ALA A 9 1.07 14.77 7.94
CA ALA A 9 1.89 13.65 8.36
C ALA A 9 2.50 13.08 7.07
N ALA A 10 3.79 13.31 6.87
CA ALA A 10 4.54 12.66 5.82
C ALA A 10 4.31 11.14 5.95
N VAL A 11 3.80 10.53 4.89
CA VAL A 11 3.69 9.08 4.78
C VAL A 11 4.95 8.63 4.09
N GLU A 12 5.86 8.05 4.86
CA GLU A 12 7.11 7.51 4.36
C GLU A 12 6.97 6.00 4.24
N SER A 13 7.35 5.46 3.09
CA SER A 13 7.32 4.02 2.93
C SER A 13 8.50 3.37 3.61
N VAL A 14 8.23 2.49 4.57
CA VAL A 14 9.27 1.80 5.35
C VAL A 14 9.62 0.48 4.70
N ARG A 15 8.62 -0.18 4.12
CA ARG A 15 8.79 -1.50 3.51
C ARG A 15 7.74 -1.71 2.41
N GLU A 16 8.20 -1.69 1.16
CA GLU A 16 7.37 -1.86 -0.03
C GLU A 16 7.64 -3.19 -0.73
N ALA A 17 6.57 -3.84 -1.18
CA ALA A 17 6.64 -5.05 -1.99
C ALA A 17 6.93 -4.74 -3.47
N PHE A 18 6.60 -3.54 -3.95
CA PHE A 18 6.84 -3.13 -5.34
C PHE A 18 8.13 -2.32 -5.44
N ASP A 19 9.04 -2.76 -6.31
CA ASP A 19 10.36 -2.14 -6.49
C ASP A 19 10.43 -1.14 -7.67
N GLY A 20 9.29 -0.86 -8.32
CA GLY A 20 9.23 0.02 -9.49
C GLY A 20 9.40 -0.67 -10.84
N SER A 21 9.76 -1.96 -10.87
CA SER A 21 10.16 -2.68 -12.09
C SER A 21 9.65 -4.11 -12.21
N SER A 22 9.37 -4.77 -11.10
CA SER A 22 8.93 -6.16 -11.08
C SER A 22 7.52 -6.31 -11.66
N ASP A 23 7.34 -7.26 -12.58
CA ASP A 23 6.01 -7.60 -13.14
C ASP A 23 5.12 -8.31 -12.11
N ARG A 24 5.72 -9.02 -11.16
CA ARG A 24 5.03 -9.83 -10.14
C ARG A 24 5.64 -9.62 -8.76
N PRO A 25 4.83 -9.75 -7.70
CA PRO A 25 5.34 -9.66 -6.35
C PRO A 25 6.22 -10.85 -6.02
N ARG A 26 7.15 -10.62 -5.10
CA ARG A 26 7.92 -11.70 -4.48
C ARG A 26 6.99 -12.58 -3.62
N PRO A 27 7.02 -13.92 -3.74
CA PRO A 27 6.05 -14.81 -3.09
C PRO A 27 5.91 -14.61 -1.58
N GLU A 28 7.00 -14.27 -0.88
CA GLU A 28 7.00 -14.08 0.58
C GLU A 28 6.18 -12.86 1.06
N TRP A 29 5.84 -11.96 0.13
CA TRP A 29 5.04 -10.76 0.37
C TRP A 29 3.55 -10.97 0.09
N VAL A 30 3.21 -12.03 -0.63
CA VAL A 30 1.83 -12.33 -1.00
C VAL A 30 1.03 -12.72 0.25
N ARG A 31 -0.17 -12.16 0.35
CA ARG A 31 -1.12 -12.37 1.46
C ARG A 31 -2.45 -12.97 1.01
N GLY A 32 -2.63 -13.10 -0.30
CA GLY A 32 -3.80 -13.71 -0.91
C GLY A 32 -4.11 -13.08 -2.26
N THR A 33 -5.39 -13.11 -2.61
CA THR A 33 -5.90 -12.65 -3.90
C THR A 33 -6.83 -11.46 -3.72
N CYS A 34 -6.72 -10.47 -4.60
CA CYS A 34 -7.54 -9.29 -4.62
C CYS A 34 -8.99 -9.68 -4.99
N PRO A 35 -9.99 -9.32 -4.17
CA PRO A 35 -11.38 -9.69 -4.43
C PRO A 35 -12.01 -8.90 -5.60
N GLN A 36 -11.36 -7.84 -6.10
CA GLN A 36 -11.89 -7.01 -7.18
C GLN A 36 -11.39 -7.44 -8.56
N CYS A 37 -10.09 -7.75 -8.71
CA CYS A 37 -9.49 -8.03 -10.02
C CYS A 37 -8.77 -9.38 -10.10
N GLY A 38 -8.67 -10.13 -9.00
CA GLY A 38 -7.98 -11.43 -8.98
C GLY A 38 -6.45 -11.36 -8.96
N ALA A 39 -5.85 -10.17 -8.98
CA ALA A 39 -4.40 -10.02 -8.82
C ALA A 39 -3.93 -10.36 -7.39
N GLU A 40 -2.62 -10.50 -7.17
CA GLU A 40 -2.06 -10.79 -5.85
C GLU A 40 -2.22 -9.61 -4.88
N LEU A 41 -2.48 -9.90 -3.60
CA LEU A 41 -2.39 -8.93 -2.52
C LEU A 41 -1.03 -9.01 -1.86
N VAL A 42 -0.39 -7.86 -1.65
CA VAL A 42 0.91 -7.75 -1.00
C VAL A 42 0.84 -6.91 0.27
N SER A 43 1.66 -7.26 1.25
CA SER A 43 1.79 -6.48 2.49
C SER A 43 2.78 -5.33 2.32
N ASN A 44 2.34 -4.09 2.54
CA ASN A 44 3.20 -2.91 2.64
C ASN A 44 3.17 -2.34 4.06
N CYS A 45 4.23 -1.61 4.43
CA CYS A 45 4.31 -0.91 5.71
C CYS A 45 4.77 0.53 5.49
N TYR A 46 3.96 1.47 5.98
CA TYR A 46 4.20 2.90 5.91
C TYR A 46 4.40 3.47 7.31
N TYR A 47 5.32 4.40 7.48
CA TYR A 47 5.40 5.24 8.66
C TYR A 47 4.59 6.51 8.43
N VAL A 48 3.69 6.81 9.35
CA VAL A 48 2.88 8.03 9.34
C VAL A 48 3.48 8.96 10.38
N GLY A 49 4.11 10.05 9.92
CA GLY A 49 4.93 10.95 10.73
C GLY A 49 4.38 11.25 12.14
N GLY A 50 5.08 10.75 13.17
CA GLY A 50 4.74 10.95 14.58
C GLY A 50 3.53 10.14 15.10
N LYS A 51 2.84 9.39 14.22
CA LYS A 51 1.64 8.60 14.56
C LYS A 51 1.91 7.10 14.64
N GLY A 52 2.96 6.60 13.98
CA GLY A 52 3.38 5.20 14.04
C GLY A 52 3.38 4.52 12.69
N TYR A 53 3.28 3.18 12.67
CA TYR A 53 3.31 2.37 11.46
C TYR A 53 1.90 1.97 11.03
N LEU A 54 1.67 1.97 9.72
CA LEU A 54 0.46 1.52 9.04
C LEU A 54 0.82 0.32 8.18
N VAL A 55 0.23 -0.83 8.46
CA VAL A 55 0.34 -2.01 7.60
C VAL A 55 -0.88 -2.08 6.68
N THR A 56 -0.64 -2.21 5.39
CA THR A 56 -1.70 -2.37 4.38
C THR A 56 -1.50 -3.64 3.59
N TRP A 57 -2.61 -4.19 3.11
CA TRP A 57 -2.62 -5.13 2.01
C TRP A 57 -3.09 -4.39 0.76
N ASP A 58 -2.18 -4.24 -0.18
CA ASP A 58 -2.42 -3.57 -1.45
C ASP A 58 -2.55 -4.58 -2.59
N CYS A 59 -3.44 -4.30 -3.52
CA CYS A 59 -3.51 -5.05 -4.76
C CYS A 59 -2.26 -4.78 -5.60
N TRP A 60 -1.60 -5.82 -6.11
CA TRP A 60 -0.45 -5.66 -6.99
C TRP A 60 -0.78 -4.79 -8.21
N ALA A 61 -1.96 -4.99 -8.81
CA ALA A 61 -2.45 -4.18 -9.93
C ALA A 61 -2.79 -2.71 -9.57
N SER A 62 -2.77 -2.34 -8.27
CA SER A 62 -2.86 -0.95 -7.82
C SER A 62 -1.49 -0.30 -7.58
N LEU A 63 -0.41 -1.08 -7.68
CA LEU A 63 0.96 -0.63 -7.47
C LEU A 63 1.63 -0.50 -8.85
N GLY A 64 2.21 0.68 -9.15
CA GLY A 64 2.88 0.92 -10.43
C GLY A 64 2.51 2.25 -11.08
N LYS A 65 3.03 2.47 -12.30
CA LYS A 65 2.80 3.70 -13.08
C LYS A 65 1.40 3.76 -13.69
N ASP A 66 0.84 2.61 -14.07
CA ASP A 66 -0.47 2.48 -14.70
C ASP A 66 -1.39 1.55 -13.86
N PRO A 67 -1.90 2.04 -12.71
CA PRO A 67 -2.74 1.23 -11.83
C PRO A 67 -4.08 0.91 -12.50
N THR A 68 -4.46 -0.36 -12.46
CA THR A 68 -5.73 -0.88 -13.03
C THR A 68 -6.71 -1.35 -11.95
N CYS A 69 -6.29 -1.30 -10.68
CA CYS A 69 -7.10 -1.60 -9.50
C CYS A 69 -6.82 -0.55 -8.42
N ASN A 70 -7.71 -0.42 -7.43
CA ASN A 70 -7.52 0.46 -6.28
C ASN A 70 -7.81 -0.23 -4.93
N TYR A 71 -7.93 -1.56 -4.93
CA TYR A 71 -8.19 -2.31 -3.70
C TYR A 71 -7.03 -2.19 -2.71
N ARG A 72 -7.36 -1.72 -1.51
CA ARG A 72 -6.48 -1.62 -0.34
C ARG A 72 -7.24 -2.01 0.91
N LYS A 73 -6.58 -2.77 1.79
CA LYS A 73 -7.09 -3.08 3.14
C LYS A 73 -6.06 -2.62 4.18
N VAL A 74 -6.48 -1.75 5.09
CA VAL A 74 -5.68 -1.37 6.28
C VAL A 74 -5.85 -2.45 7.35
N LEU A 75 -4.77 -2.81 8.03
CA LEU A 75 -4.76 -3.74 9.16
C LEU A 75 -4.68 -3.02 10.51
#